data_AF-A0ABD2L1G7-F1
#
_entry.id   AF-A0ABD2L1G7-F1
#
_cell.length_a   1.000
_cell.length_b   1.000
_cell.length_c   1.000
_cell.angle_alpha   90.00
_cell.angle_beta   90.00
_cell.angle_gamma   90.00
#
_symmetry.space_group_name_H-M   'P 1'
#
loop_
_entity.id
_entity.type
_entity.pdbx_description
1 polymer ?
#
loop_
_entity_poly.entity_id
_entity_poly.type
_entity_poly.pdbx_seq_one_letter_code
_entity_poly.pdbx_strand_id
1 'polypeptide(L)'
;MLLYVPCIVVFAQKRNIRESCYKLMLCMAITCMINIHSNCLFVAIYSLRGDVFCDRPLFTYIAGMFVMDKAGTGNLSVVSFYCCESELSVILALNRCIEMFNHRLAAELFDGHKVYIWLAGITIYSAWMGFCFLPPLANGMVVGYFWQAHVGYLEDAEGWVNKQSLSDALR
;
A
#
# COMPACT_ATOMS: atom_id res chain seq x y z
N MET A 1 -11.86 8.88 5.55
CA MET A 1 -11.84 10.10 4.71
C MET A 1 -12.13 11.35 5.54
N LEU A 2 -13.36 11.61 5.99
CA LEU A 2 -13.71 12.85 6.72
C LEU A 2 -12.89 13.09 8.00
N LEU A 3 -12.57 12.03 8.75
CA LEU A 3 -11.82 12.14 10.01
C LEU A 3 -10.32 12.42 9.81
N TYR A 4 -9.77 12.15 8.61
CA TYR A 4 -8.35 12.38 8.30
C TYR A 4 -8.06 13.81 7.84
N VAL A 5 -9.06 14.51 7.29
CA VAL A 5 -8.96 15.92 6.87
C VAL A 5 -8.48 16.82 8.02
N PRO A 6 -9.08 16.81 9.23
CA PRO A 6 -8.59 17.63 10.34
C PRO A 6 -7.19 17.23 10.79
N CYS A 7 -6.85 15.93 10.77
CA CYS A 7 -5.51 15.45 11.13
C CYS A 7 -4.43 16.02 10.20
N ILE A 8 -4.67 15.99 8.88
CA ILE A 8 -3.77 16.55 7.88
C ILE A 8 -3.61 18.07 8.07
N VAL A 9 -4.69 18.79 8.34
CA VAL A 9 -4.66 20.25 8.58
C VAL A 9 -3.81 20.60 9.81
N VAL A 10 -3.91 19.83 10.90
CA VAL A 10 -3.11 20.03 12.11
C VAL A 10 -1.63 19.75 11.86
N PHE A 11 -1.30 18.69 11.10
CA PHE A 11 0.09 18.36 10.77
C PHE A 11 0.70 19.32 9.74
N ALA A 12 -0.11 19.91 8.87
CA ALA A 12 0.32 20.89 7.87
C ALA A 12 0.59 22.29 8.43
N GLN A 13 0.35 22.54 9.73
CA GLN A 13 0.69 23.83 10.33
C GLN A 13 2.21 24.07 10.29
N LYS A 14 2.61 25.25 9.77
CA LYS A 14 4.02 25.65 9.56
C LYS A 14 4.91 25.52 10.81
N ARG A 15 4.32 25.63 12.01
CA ARG A 15 5.03 25.47 13.29
C ARG A 15 5.47 24.02 13.55
N ASN A 16 4.69 23.05 13.10
CA ASN A 16 4.90 21.62 13.37
C ASN A 16 5.69 20.91 12.27
N ILE A 17 5.59 21.37 11.00
CA ILE A 17 6.31 20.80 9.85
C ILE A 17 7.84 20.90 9.95
N ARG A 18 8.35 21.72 10.87
CA ARG A 18 9.79 21.91 11.09
C ARG A 18 10.43 20.64 11.66
N GLU A 19 9.68 19.87 12.46
CA GLU A 19 10.14 18.61 13.02
C GLU A 19 9.94 17.46 12.03
N SER A 20 10.97 16.61 11.90
CA SER A 20 10.97 15.48 10.96
C SER A 20 9.85 14.46 11.23
N CYS A 21 9.43 14.31 12.48
CA CYS A 21 8.32 13.44 12.85
C CYS A 21 6.99 13.86 12.20
N TYR A 22 6.70 15.15 12.11
CA TYR A 22 5.45 15.63 11.52
C TYR A 22 5.43 15.44 10.00
N LYS A 23 6.59 15.51 9.33
CA LYS A 23 6.72 15.19 7.91
C LYS A 23 6.39 13.72 7.63
N LEU A 24 6.89 12.80 8.46
CA LEU A 24 6.59 11.37 8.37
C LEU A 24 5.12 11.07 8.65
N MET A 25 4.53 11.68 9.70
CA MET A 25 3.10 11.53 10.01
C MET A 25 2.20 12.04 8.88
N LEU A 26 2.56 13.17 8.27
CA LEU A 26 1.83 13.71 7.12
C LEU A 26 1.92 12.78 5.90
N CYS A 27 3.11 12.25 5.60
CA CYS A 27 3.31 11.34 4.48
C CYS A 27 2.51 10.04 4.66
N MET A 28 2.59 9.42 5.84
CA MET A 28 1.79 8.23 6.18
C MET A 28 0.29 8.51 6.08
N ALA A 29 -0.17 9.66 6.55
CA ALA A 29 -1.59 10.00 6.46
C ALA A 29 -2.09 10.13 5.01
N ILE A 30 -1.27 10.67 4.11
CA ILE A 30 -1.60 10.78 2.68
C ILE A 30 -1.62 9.39 2.03
N THR A 31 -0.61 8.56 2.28
CA THR A 31 -0.52 7.19 1.75
C THR A 31 -1.74 6.36 2.19
N CYS A 32 -2.14 6.48 3.45
CA CYS A 32 -3.29 5.75 4.00
C CYS A 32 -4.60 6.15 3.32
N MET A 33 -4.80 7.44 3.01
CA MET A 33 -5.95 7.90 2.25
C MET A 33 -5.98 7.31 0.85
N ILE A 34 -4.85 7.32 0.14
CA ILE A 34 -4.78 6.77 -1.22
C ILE A 34 -5.07 5.26 -1.20
N ASN A 35 -4.47 4.53 -0.25
CA ASN A 35 -4.65 3.09 -0.09
C ASN A 35 -6.11 2.74 0.19
N ILE A 36 -6.73 3.35 1.20
CA ILE A 36 -8.13 3.07 1.55
C ILE A 36 -9.07 3.44 0.40
N HIS A 37 -8.83 4.57 -0.28
CA HIS A 37 -9.71 5.00 -1.36
C HIS A 37 -9.70 4.03 -2.54
N SER A 38 -8.52 3.63 -3.00
CA SER A 38 -8.41 2.68 -4.10
C SER A 38 -8.95 1.31 -3.70
N ASN A 39 -8.50 0.77 -2.56
CA ASN A 39 -8.82 -0.59 -2.15
C ASN A 39 -10.32 -0.78 -1.89
N CYS A 40 -10.95 0.15 -1.16
CA CYS A 40 -12.37 0.05 -0.84
C CYS A 40 -13.26 0.31 -2.07
N LEU A 41 -12.90 1.25 -2.95
CA LEU A 41 -13.74 1.60 -4.10
C LEU A 41 -13.78 0.46 -5.12
N PHE A 42 -12.64 -0.19 -5.37
CA PHE A 42 -12.59 -1.37 -6.23
C PHE A 42 -13.42 -2.51 -5.61
N VAL A 43 -13.11 -2.92 -4.37
CA VAL A 43 -13.82 -4.03 -3.71
C VAL A 43 -15.33 -3.78 -3.61
N ALA A 44 -15.76 -2.53 -3.37
CA ALA A 44 -17.18 -2.19 -3.33
C ALA A 44 -17.87 -2.38 -4.70
N ILE A 45 -17.23 -1.98 -5.80
CA ILE A 45 -17.78 -2.18 -7.16
C ILE A 45 -17.88 -3.68 -7.47
N TYR A 46 -16.83 -4.45 -7.13
CA TYR A 46 -16.83 -5.90 -7.30
C TYR A 46 -17.92 -6.58 -6.46
N SER A 47 -18.09 -6.15 -5.20
CA SER A 47 -19.09 -6.68 -4.28
C SER A 47 -20.53 -6.39 -4.74
N LEU A 48 -20.80 -5.21 -5.29
CA LEU A 48 -22.13 -4.87 -5.83
C LEU A 48 -22.49 -5.68 -7.07
N ARG A 49 -21.50 -6.09 -7.88
CA ARG A 49 -21.73 -6.93 -9.05
C ARG A 49 -21.70 -8.43 -8.74
N GLY A 50 -21.04 -8.82 -7.65
CA GLY A 50 -20.75 -10.24 -7.37
C GLY A 50 -19.73 -10.83 -8.34
N ASP A 51 -18.92 -10.00 -8.99
CA ASP A 51 -17.96 -10.43 -10.01
C ASP A 51 -16.86 -11.28 -9.35
N VAL A 52 -16.67 -12.49 -9.88
CA VAL A 52 -15.60 -13.43 -9.51
C VAL A 52 -14.50 -13.40 -10.58
N PHE A 53 -13.33 -13.95 -10.26
CA PHE A 53 -12.19 -14.00 -11.18
C PHE A 53 -12.54 -14.61 -12.55
N CYS A 54 -13.49 -15.55 -12.60
CA CYS A 54 -13.89 -16.24 -13.84
C CYS A 54 -14.71 -15.38 -14.83
N ASP A 55 -15.33 -14.28 -14.40
CA ASP A 55 -16.16 -13.46 -15.31
C ASP A 55 -15.28 -12.53 -16.18
N ARG A 56 -14.25 -11.91 -15.57
CA ARG A 56 -13.32 -10.99 -16.25
C ARG A 56 -11.90 -11.05 -15.65
N PRO A 57 -11.10 -12.09 -15.98
CA PRO A 57 -9.80 -12.32 -15.35
C PRO A 57 -8.79 -11.19 -15.62
N LEU A 58 -8.77 -10.63 -16.85
CA LEU A 58 -7.90 -9.51 -17.21
C LEU A 58 -8.24 -8.23 -16.43
N PHE A 59 -9.52 -7.94 -16.22
CA PHE A 59 -9.95 -6.74 -15.51
C PHE A 59 -9.57 -6.82 -14.03
N THR A 60 -9.76 -7.98 -13.40
CA THR A 60 -9.37 -8.25 -12.00
C THR A 60 -7.86 -8.28 -11.81
N TYR A 61 -7.13 -8.81 -12.78
CA TYR A 61 -5.66 -8.77 -12.77
C TYR A 61 -5.14 -7.33 -12.88
N ILE A 62 -5.69 -6.53 -13.80
CA ILE A 62 -5.36 -5.11 -13.92
C ILE A 62 -5.75 -4.36 -12.64
N ALA A 63 -6.92 -4.64 -12.04
CA ALA A 63 -7.38 -4.09 -10.76
C ALA A 63 -6.42 -4.38 -9.59
N GLY A 64 -5.88 -5.60 -9.51
CA GLY A 64 -4.85 -5.96 -8.52
C GLY A 64 -3.49 -5.32 -8.79
N MET A 65 -3.17 -5.12 -10.07
CA MET A 65 -1.94 -4.47 -10.53
C MET A 65 -1.99 -2.94 -10.48
N PHE A 66 -3.15 -2.32 -10.24
CA PHE A 66 -3.54 -1.05 -10.86
C PHE A 66 -2.41 -0.02 -10.93
N VAL A 67 -1.76 -0.05 -12.09
CA VAL A 67 -0.84 0.94 -12.62
C VAL A 67 -1.66 2.20 -12.87
N MET A 68 -1.57 3.14 -11.96
CA MET A 68 -1.84 4.54 -12.26
C MET A 68 -0.79 5.39 -11.55
N ASP A 69 0.29 5.69 -12.26
CA ASP A 69 0.83 7.04 -12.17
C ASP A 69 0.98 7.62 -13.57
N LYS A 70 0.54 8.88 -13.72
CA LYS A 70 0.62 9.68 -14.95
C LYS A 70 2.07 10.01 -15.35
N ALA A 71 3.08 9.56 -14.61
CA ALA A 71 4.49 9.80 -14.87
C ALA A 71 5.29 8.58 -15.39
N GLY A 72 4.63 7.54 -15.92
CA GLY A 72 5.24 6.60 -16.88
C GLY A 72 6.53 5.87 -16.47
N THR A 73 6.82 5.70 -15.17
CA THR A 73 8.09 5.06 -14.75
C THR A 73 7.98 4.09 -13.56
N GLY A 74 6.80 3.73 -13.06
CA GLY A 74 6.68 2.80 -11.92
C GLY A 74 5.40 1.97 -11.91
N ASN A 75 5.55 0.65 -11.81
CA ASN A 75 4.47 -0.28 -11.46
C ASN A 75 4.20 -0.15 -9.95
N LEU A 76 3.16 0.58 -9.55
CA LEU A 76 2.78 0.68 -8.14
C LEU A 76 1.59 -0.25 -7.88
N SER A 77 1.91 -1.50 -7.57
CA SER A 77 0.92 -2.51 -7.20
C SER A 77 0.22 -2.12 -5.89
N VAL A 78 -1.01 -2.60 -5.68
CA VAL A 78 -1.74 -2.47 -4.41
C VAL A 78 -0.86 -2.92 -3.23
N VAL A 79 -0.03 -3.94 -3.47
CA VAL A 79 0.96 -4.50 -2.54
C VAL A 79 2.00 -3.47 -2.12
N SER A 80 2.50 -2.67 -3.07
CA SER A 80 3.50 -1.64 -2.80
C SER A 80 2.97 -0.59 -1.83
N PHE A 81 1.70 -0.19 -1.95
CA PHE A 81 1.09 0.73 -1.00
C PHE A 81 0.94 0.11 0.40
N TYR A 82 0.59 -1.17 0.50
CA TYR A 82 0.51 -1.88 1.79
C TYR A 82 1.89 -2.01 2.46
N CYS A 83 2.93 -2.38 1.70
CA CYS A 83 4.29 -2.46 2.21
C CYS A 83 4.79 -1.08 2.67
N CYS A 84 4.57 -0.04 1.85
CA CYS A 84 4.94 1.33 2.16
C CYS A 84 4.28 1.84 3.46
N GLU A 85 2.98 1.59 3.66
CA GLU A 85 2.27 1.91 4.91
C GLU A 85 2.94 1.24 6.13
N SER A 86 3.24 -0.05 6.02
CA SER A 86 3.82 -0.81 7.12
C SER A 86 5.22 -0.31 7.47
N GLU A 87 6.07 -0.02 6.49
CA GLU A 87 7.43 0.51 6.68
C GLU A 87 7.42 1.93 7.24
N LEU A 88 6.53 2.80 6.74
CA LEU A 88 6.34 4.15 7.28
C LEU A 88 5.93 4.10 8.74
N SER A 89 5.07 3.15 9.12
CA SER A 89 4.65 2.98 10.52
C SER A 89 5.80 2.53 11.42
N VAL A 90 6.67 1.63 10.93
CA VAL A 90 7.86 1.16 11.65
C VAL A 90 8.87 2.28 11.81
N ILE A 91 9.15 3.05 10.74
CA ILE A 91 10.10 4.17 10.78
C ILE A 91 9.59 5.29 11.70
N LEU A 92 8.28 5.55 11.70
CA LEU A 92 7.68 6.50 12.63
C LEU A 92 7.80 6.03 14.09
N ALA A 93 7.57 4.74 14.35
CA ALA A 93 7.75 4.15 15.67
C ALA A 93 9.21 4.23 16.13
N LEU A 94 10.16 3.89 15.25
CA LEU A 94 11.60 4.02 15.51
C LEU A 94 11.99 5.48 15.79
N ASN A 95 11.46 6.43 15.02
CA ASN A 95 11.69 7.86 15.25
C ASN A 95 11.25 8.28 16.66
N ARG A 96 10.10 7.80 17.15
CA ARG A 96 9.62 8.06 18.52
C ARG A 96 10.45 7.38 19.60
N CYS A 97 10.85 6.12 19.38
CA CYS A 97 11.73 5.43 20.32
C CYS A 97 13.07 6.15 20.47
N ILE A 98 13.71 6.54 19.36
CA ILE A 98 15.01 7.23 19.36
C ILE A 98 14.89 8.61 20.00
N GLU A 99 13.81 9.35 19.72
CA GLU A 99 13.54 10.65 20.35
C GLU A 99 13.41 10.53 21.88
N MET A 100 12.85 9.42 22.39
CA MET A 100 12.73 9.14 23.82
C MET A 100 14.07 8.75 24.48
N PHE A 101 14.94 8.01 23.78
CA PHE A 101 16.25 7.61 24.32
C PHE A 101 17.30 8.73 24.24
N ASN A 102 17.40 9.41 23.10
CA ASN A 102 18.39 10.46 22.88
C ASN A 102 17.96 11.43 21.76
N HIS A 103 17.54 12.62 22.15
CA HIS A 103 17.11 13.67 21.23
C HIS A 103 18.19 14.09 20.22
N ARG A 104 19.48 14.02 20.58
CA ARG A 104 20.59 14.35 19.64
C ARG A 104 20.73 13.30 18.54
N LEU A 105 20.53 12.03 18.85
CA LEU A 105 20.60 10.95 17.86
C LEU A 105 19.41 11.01 16.89
N ALA A 106 18.22 11.38 17.40
CA ALA A 106 17.04 11.59 16.56
C ALA A 106 17.28 12.71 15.53
N ALA A 107 17.87 13.83 15.96
CA ALA A 107 18.25 14.91 15.06
C ALA A 107 19.29 14.44 14.02
N GLU A 108 20.36 13.75 14.42
CA GLU A 108 21.36 13.27 13.45
C GLU A 108 20.80 12.30 12.40
N LEU A 109 19.84 11.45 12.76
CA LEU A 109 19.32 10.39 11.88
C LEU A 109 18.16 10.85 10.99
N PHE A 110 17.30 11.73 11.51
CA PHE A 110 16.05 12.13 10.85
C PHE A 110 15.98 13.61 10.47
N ASP A 111 16.91 14.47 10.88
CA ASP A 111 16.81 15.90 10.60
C ASP A 111 16.98 16.26 9.12
N GLY A 112 16.27 17.32 8.72
CA GLY A 112 16.38 17.96 7.41
C GLY A 112 16.13 17.04 6.22
N HIS A 113 17.15 16.92 5.36
CA HIS A 113 17.07 16.23 4.07
C HIS A 113 17.19 14.70 4.19
N LYS A 114 17.69 14.18 5.32
CA LYS A 114 17.91 12.75 5.53
C LYS A 114 16.59 11.96 5.59
N VAL A 115 15.51 12.59 6.06
CA VAL A 115 14.15 12.00 6.01
C VAL A 115 13.72 11.67 4.58
N TYR A 116 14.12 12.46 3.58
CA TYR A 116 13.80 12.15 2.18
C TYR A 116 14.59 10.96 1.66
N ILE A 117 15.79 10.70 2.19
CA ILE A 117 16.56 9.48 1.86
C ILE A 117 15.84 8.25 2.43
N TRP A 118 15.34 8.33 3.67
CA TRP A 118 14.52 7.27 4.25
C TRP A 118 13.24 7.02 3.45
N LEU A 119 12.52 8.09 3.08
CA LEU A 119 11.34 8.00 2.21
C LEU A 119 11.68 7.37 0.85
N ALA A 120 12.79 7.77 0.23
CA ALA A 120 13.26 7.16 -1.01
C ALA A 120 13.54 5.66 -0.82
N GLY A 121 14.21 5.27 0.27
CA GLY A 121 14.47 3.87 0.62
C GLY A 121 13.18 3.04 0.75
N ILE A 122 12.17 3.56 1.45
CA ILE A 122 10.83 2.94 1.57
C ILE A 122 10.20 2.78 0.20
N THR A 123 10.19 3.83 -0.62
CA THR A 123 9.57 3.76 -1.96
C THR A 123 10.26 2.76 -2.87
N ILE A 124 11.59 2.67 -2.81
CA ILE A 124 12.37 1.71 -3.61
C ILE A 124 12.10 0.27 -3.13
N TYR A 125 12.10 0.04 -1.82
CA TYR A 125 11.87 -1.29 -1.25
C TYR A 125 10.43 -1.76 -1.49
N SER A 126 9.44 -0.91 -1.28
CA SER A 126 8.03 -1.21 -1.56
C SER A 126 7.74 -1.41 -3.05
N ALA A 127 8.45 -0.71 -3.95
CA ALA A 127 8.40 -0.96 -5.39
C ALA A 127 9.04 -2.31 -5.75
N TRP A 128 10.18 -2.65 -5.15
CA TRP A 128 10.83 -3.96 -5.33
C TRP A 128 9.92 -5.10 -4.90
N MET A 129 9.28 -4.98 -3.74
CA MET A 129 8.30 -5.96 -3.23
C MET A 129 7.10 -6.08 -4.17
N GLY A 130 6.59 -4.97 -4.72
CA GLY A 130 5.50 -5.00 -5.69
C GLY A 130 5.86 -5.68 -7.02
N PHE A 131 7.14 -5.70 -7.39
CA PHE A 131 7.61 -6.37 -8.61
C PHE A 131 7.89 -7.87 -8.38
N CYS A 132 8.44 -8.23 -7.21
CA CYS A 132 8.77 -9.63 -6.91
C CYS A 132 7.55 -10.46 -6.51
N PHE A 133 6.51 -9.84 -5.93
CA PHE A 133 5.30 -10.54 -5.55
C PHE A 133 4.24 -10.44 -6.65
N LEU A 134 3.60 -11.59 -6.94
CA LEU A 134 2.41 -11.65 -7.79
C LEU A 134 1.36 -10.67 -7.26
N PRO A 135 0.48 -10.03 -8.05
CA PRO A 135 -0.58 -9.14 -7.53
C PRO A 135 -1.73 -9.91 -6.85
N PRO A 136 -2.38 -9.32 -5.82
CA PRO A 136 -3.51 -9.95 -5.16
C PRO A 136 -4.75 -9.69 -6.01
N LEU A 137 -5.60 -10.71 -6.12
CA LEU A 137 -6.78 -10.69 -6.96
C LEU A 137 -8.00 -10.28 -6.13
N ALA A 138 -8.80 -9.37 -6.67
CA ALA A 138 -10.06 -8.99 -6.04
C ALA A 138 -11.09 -10.12 -6.20
N ASN A 139 -11.74 -10.53 -5.11
CA ASN A 139 -12.80 -11.52 -5.10
C ASN A 139 -14.05 -10.93 -4.44
N GLY A 140 -15.17 -10.90 -5.17
CA GLY A 140 -16.45 -10.35 -4.71
C GLY A 140 -17.18 -11.21 -3.67
N MET A 141 -16.91 -12.51 -3.57
CA MET A 141 -17.59 -13.39 -2.61
C MET A 141 -17.11 -13.20 -1.17
N VAL A 142 -15.80 -13.12 -1.01
CA VAL A 142 -15.12 -12.87 0.28
C VAL A 142 -14.81 -11.39 0.49
N VAL A 143 -15.25 -10.53 -0.46
CA VAL A 143 -15.18 -9.06 -0.41
C VAL A 143 -13.79 -8.57 0.00
N GLY A 144 -12.78 -8.83 -0.85
CA GLY A 144 -11.41 -8.41 -0.56
C GLY A 144 -10.39 -8.79 -1.63
N TYR A 145 -9.13 -8.44 -1.36
CA TYR A 145 -7.98 -8.82 -2.17
C TYR A 145 -7.28 -10.02 -1.55
N PHE A 146 -7.13 -11.07 -2.33
CA PHE A 146 -6.50 -12.31 -1.88
C PHE A 146 -5.40 -12.71 -2.83
N TRP A 147 -4.34 -13.27 -2.27
CA TRP A 147 -3.31 -13.88 -3.10
C TRP A 147 -3.85 -15.02 -3.94
N GLN A 148 -4.92 -15.68 -3.49
CA GLN A 148 -5.52 -16.84 -4.12
C GLN A 148 -6.92 -16.52 -4.64
N ALA A 149 -7.10 -16.63 -5.96
CA ALA A 149 -8.38 -16.30 -6.62
C ALA A 149 -9.56 -17.16 -6.13
N HIS A 150 -9.30 -18.43 -5.78
CA HIS A 150 -10.30 -19.45 -5.48
C HIS A 150 -10.57 -19.64 -3.98
N VAL A 151 -10.14 -18.68 -3.15
CA VAL A 151 -10.38 -18.75 -1.71
C VAL A 151 -11.88 -18.89 -1.41
N GLY A 152 -12.27 -19.91 -0.65
CA GLY A 152 -13.66 -20.26 -0.34
C GLY A 152 -14.33 -21.27 -1.30
N TYR A 153 -13.72 -21.60 -2.45
CA TYR A 153 -14.21 -22.66 -3.35
C TYR A 153 -13.38 -23.95 -3.29
N LEU A 154 -12.06 -23.84 -3.19
CA LEU A 154 -11.13 -24.97 -3.14
C LEU A 154 -10.23 -24.82 -1.91
N GLU A 155 -10.12 -25.88 -1.09
CA GLU A 155 -9.10 -25.96 -0.04
C GLU A 155 -7.75 -26.23 -0.71
N ASP A 156 -6.98 -25.17 -0.87
CA ASP A 156 -5.72 -25.21 -1.60
C ASP A 156 -4.58 -25.51 -0.62
N ALA A 157 -4.33 -26.80 -0.38
CA ALA A 157 -3.30 -27.28 0.55
C ALA A 157 -1.86 -26.99 0.08
N GLU A 158 -1.66 -26.67 -1.21
CA GLU A 158 -0.32 -26.63 -1.82
C GLU A 158 -0.04 -25.41 -2.75
N GLY A 159 -1.00 -24.51 -2.99
CA GLY A 159 -0.76 -23.22 -3.68
C GLY A 159 -0.58 -23.29 -5.21
N TRP A 160 -0.85 -24.44 -5.83
CA TRP A 160 -0.69 -24.66 -7.28
C TRP A 160 -1.81 -24.04 -8.12
N VAL A 161 -3.01 -23.85 -7.57
CA VAL A 161 -4.19 -23.34 -8.31
C VAL A 161 -3.93 -21.93 -8.85
N ASN A 162 -3.11 -21.15 -8.13
CA ASN A 162 -2.83 -19.77 -8.47
C ASN A 162 -1.96 -19.60 -9.72
N LYS A 163 -1.01 -20.52 -9.95
CA LYS A 163 -0.15 -20.50 -11.16
C LYS A 163 -0.91 -20.98 -12.39
N GLN A 164 -1.74 -22.02 -12.24
CA GLN A 164 -2.52 -22.61 -13.32
C GLN A 164 -3.56 -21.63 -13.87
N SER A 165 -4.30 -20.97 -12.98
CA SER A 165 -5.32 -19.97 -13.34
C SER A 165 -4.75 -18.77 -14.10
N LEU A 166 -3.48 -18.44 -13.88
CA LEU A 166 -2.77 -17.36 -14.57
C LEU A 166 -2.31 -17.76 -15.97
N SER A 167 -1.88 -19.02 -16.17
CA SER A 167 -1.53 -19.51 -17.51
C SER A 167 -2.72 -19.67 -18.43
N ASP A 168 -3.90 -19.98 -17.87
CA ASP A 168 -5.14 -20.15 -18.64
C ASP A 168 -5.78 -18.81 -19.02
N ALA A 169 -5.61 -17.76 -18.21
CA ALA A 169 -6.08 -16.41 -18.53
C ALA A 169 -5.23 -15.68 -19.60
N LEU A 170 -4.05 -16.21 -19.92
CA LEU A 170 -3.09 -15.65 -20.88
C LEU A 170 -3.07 -16.39 -22.23
N ARG A 171 -3.90 -17.43 -22.41
CA ARG A 171 -4.18 -18.10 -23.69
C ARG A 171 -5.47 -17.58 -24.30
#